data_AF-B6CGW5-F1
#
_entry.id   AF-B6CGW5-F1
#
_cell.length_a   1.000
_cell.length_b   1.000
_cell.length_c   1.000
_cell.angle_alpha   90.00
_cell.angle_beta   90.00
_cell.angle_gamma   90.00
#
_symmetry.space_group_name_H-M   'P 1'
#
loop_
_entity.id
_entity.type
_entity.pdbx_description
1 polymer ?
#
loop_
_entity_poly.entity_id
_entity_poly.type
_entity_poly.pdbx_seq_one_letter_code
_entity_poly.pdbx_strand_id
1 'polypeptide(L)'
;MKETHRLIIGNEKQMLTGLAVVGPETNSLKERFKEGSIPLQTDFEKLIDIADVGRKAAGLAPGQTGPGNGFQLDSVERLSVKVDSNSGLSVTSSGVKVIPKNSGGVVVDSTGISVKPGRGMEVTSDGVRITNEFAFQKGMILMFAGTAAEMPPGWALCDGSNGRPNLIDRFILGSTFTHSKYSNTAQLAGSGNTKTYNKQST
;
A
#
# COMPACT_ATOMS: atom_id res chain seq x y z
N MET A 1 -43.88 18.08 -3.76
CA MET A 1 -42.89 17.64 -4.78
C MET A 1 -41.50 17.86 -4.21
N LYS A 2 -40.50 17.04 -4.56
CA LYS A 2 -39.10 17.31 -4.18
C LYS A 2 -38.48 18.18 -5.27
N GLU A 3 -37.94 19.33 -4.89
CA GLU A 3 -37.25 20.20 -5.82
C GLU A 3 -35.75 20.16 -5.55
N THR A 4 -35.04 19.39 -6.38
CA THR A 4 -33.59 19.20 -6.29
C THR A 4 -32.90 20.20 -7.21
N HIS A 5 -32.54 21.38 -6.70
CA HIS A 5 -31.73 22.31 -7.47
C HIS A 5 -30.30 21.77 -7.64
N ARG A 6 -29.93 21.44 -8.87
CA ARG A 6 -28.55 21.08 -9.26
C ARG A 6 -27.76 22.36 -9.52
N LEU A 7 -26.63 22.52 -8.82
CA LEU A 7 -25.68 23.57 -9.13
C LEU A 7 -24.79 23.15 -10.31
N ILE A 8 -24.81 23.91 -11.40
CA ILE A 8 -23.86 23.74 -12.51
C ILE A 8 -22.57 24.47 -12.09
N ILE A 9 -21.49 23.73 -11.88
CA ILE A 9 -20.20 24.31 -11.48
C ILE A 9 -19.43 24.69 -12.75
N GLY A 10 -19.40 25.98 -13.05
CA GLY A 10 -18.47 26.58 -14.01
C GLY A 10 -17.02 26.52 -13.50
N ASN A 11 -16.07 26.58 -14.43
CA ASN A 11 -14.68 26.22 -14.20
C ASN A 11 -13.86 27.33 -13.48
N GLU A 12 -14.18 27.61 -12.21
CA GLU A 12 -13.32 28.37 -11.30
C GLU A 12 -13.01 27.57 -10.03
N LYS A 13 -11.77 27.71 -9.54
CA LYS A 13 -11.33 27.12 -8.27
C LYS A 13 -12.10 27.77 -7.12
N GLN A 14 -13.08 27.08 -6.57
CA GLN A 14 -13.72 27.49 -5.31
C GLN A 14 -12.66 27.52 -4.20
N MET A 15 -12.22 28.72 -3.82
CA MET A 15 -11.73 28.96 -2.47
C MET A 15 -12.89 28.68 -1.51
N LEU A 16 -12.66 27.91 -0.45
CA LEU A 16 -13.70 27.51 0.50
C LEU A 16 -14.02 28.67 1.47
N THR A 17 -14.52 29.79 0.94
CA THR A 17 -14.86 31.00 1.69
C THR A 17 -16.20 30.83 2.40
N GLY A 18 -16.17 30.25 3.59
CA GLY A 18 -17.34 30.14 4.45
C GLY A 18 -17.30 28.94 5.38
N LEU A 19 -16.52 29.01 6.47
CA LEU A 19 -16.96 28.32 7.68
C LEU A 19 -18.26 29.00 8.13
N ALA A 20 -19.33 28.21 8.23
CA ALA A 20 -20.54 28.64 8.92
C ALA A 20 -20.24 28.70 10.43
N VAL A 21 -19.67 29.82 10.89
CA VAL A 21 -19.44 30.09 12.31
C VAL A 21 -20.81 30.22 12.99
N VAL A 22 -21.07 29.38 13.98
CA VAL A 22 -22.33 29.41 14.73
C VAL A 22 -22.18 30.35 15.93
N GLY A 23 -23.01 31.39 15.94
CA GLY A 23 -23.02 32.42 16.98
C GLY A 23 -21.86 33.43 16.90
N PRO A 24 -21.83 34.40 17.83
CA PRO A 24 -20.83 35.46 17.87
C PRO A 24 -19.58 35.06 18.69
N GLU A 25 -18.54 35.88 18.61
CA GLU A 25 -17.29 35.72 19.38
C GLU A 25 -17.51 35.54 20.90
N THR A 26 -16.72 34.64 21.51
CA THR A 26 -16.81 34.28 22.93
C THR A 26 -16.77 35.49 23.87
N ASN A 27 -15.96 36.51 23.56
CA ASN A 27 -15.87 37.71 24.39
C ASN A 27 -17.13 38.61 24.25
N SER A 28 -17.78 38.62 23.08
CA SER A 28 -19.06 39.34 22.88
C SER A 28 -20.17 38.70 23.71
N LEU A 29 -20.20 37.36 23.81
CA LEU A 29 -21.10 36.64 24.72
C LEU A 29 -20.81 36.98 26.19
N LYS A 30 -19.54 36.91 26.62
CA LYS A 30 -19.16 37.26 28.01
C LYS A 30 -19.59 38.68 28.39
N GLU A 31 -19.41 39.66 27.50
CA GLU A 31 -19.83 41.04 27.73
C GLU A 31 -21.35 41.22 27.83
N ARG A 32 -22.14 40.37 27.15
CA ARG A 32 -23.61 40.38 27.20
C ARG A 32 -24.16 39.65 28.43
N PHE A 33 -23.45 38.62 28.92
CA PHE A 33 -23.85 37.75 30.02
C PHE A 33 -23.11 38.04 31.36
N LYS A 34 -22.47 39.21 31.49
CA LYS A 34 -21.82 39.64 32.74
C LYS A 34 -22.80 40.20 33.78
N GLU A 35 -22.33 40.30 35.01
CA GLU A 35 -23.05 40.96 36.11
C GLU A 35 -23.48 42.39 35.73
N GLY A 36 -24.67 42.79 36.17
CA GLY A 36 -25.27 44.10 35.85
C GLY A 36 -25.77 44.26 34.40
N SER A 37 -25.61 43.24 33.55
CA SER A 37 -26.17 43.24 32.18
C SER A 37 -27.47 42.42 32.12
N ILE A 38 -28.38 42.81 31.23
CA ILE A 38 -29.61 42.07 30.92
C ILE A 38 -29.47 41.51 29.50
N PRO A 39 -29.18 40.21 29.31
CA PRO A 39 -29.06 39.62 27.97
C PRO A 39 -30.39 39.69 27.21
N LEU A 40 -30.33 39.90 25.90
CA LEU A 40 -31.52 39.95 25.05
C LEU A 40 -31.95 38.54 24.63
N GLN A 41 -33.21 38.39 24.19
CA GLN A 41 -33.71 37.14 23.58
C GLN A 41 -32.74 36.61 22.50
N THR A 42 -32.29 37.48 21.60
CA THR A 42 -31.34 37.09 20.53
C THR A 42 -29.96 36.67 21.02
N ASP A 43 -29.61 36.94 22.28
CA ASP A 43 -28.35 36.49 22.88
C ASP A 43 -28.51 35.10 23.51
N PHE A 44 -29.69 34.80 24.07
CA PHE A 44 -30.07 33.44 24.46
C PHE A 44 -30.22 32.51 23.23
N GLU A 45 -30.84 32.97 22.14
CA GLU A 45 -30.94 32.21 20.88
C GLU A 45 -29.56 31.78 20.36
N LYS A 46 -28.61 32.73 20.25
CA LYS A 46 -27.23 32.42 19.83
C LYS A 46 -26.53 31.44 20.77
N LEU A 47 -26.75 31.55 22.08
CA LEU A 47 -26.18 30.63 23.06
C LEU A 47 -26.77 29.22 22.93
N ILE A 48 -28.08 29.12 22.67
CA ILE A 48 -28.77 27.85 22.40
C ILE A 48 -28.24 27.21 21.12
N ASP A 49 -28.02 27.98 20.05
CA ASP A 49 -27.46 27.46 18.79
C ASP A 49 -26.03 26.92 18.97
N ILE A 50 -25.18 27.64 19.71
CA ILE A 50 -23.82 27.18 20.05
C ILE A 50 -23.89 25.87 20.87
N ALA A 51 -24.77 25.80 21.86
CA ALA A 51 -24.95 24.60 22.69
C ALA A 51 -25.55 23.43 21.90
N ASP A 52 -26.45 23.69 20.96
CA ASP A 52 -27.05 22.71 20.03
C ASP A 52 -25.99 22.07 19.13
N VAL A 53 -25.04 22.85 18.60
CA VAL A 53 -23.87 22.32 17.88
C VAL A 53 -23.05 21.38 18.76
N GLY A 54 -22.75 21.80 20.00
CA GLY A 54 -22.00 20.99 20.95
C GLY A 54 -22.65 19.63 21.23
N ARG A 55 -23.94 19.62 21.60
CA ARG A 55 -24.66 18.36 21.83
C ARG A 55 -24.85 17.54 20.56
N LYS A 56 -25.04 18.15 19.38
CA LYS A 56 -25.11 17.43 18.10
C LYS A 56 -23.77 16.75 17.73
N ALA A 57 -22.64 17.40 17.99
CA ALA A 57 -21.31 16.84 17.74
C ALA A 57 -21.00 15.64 18.66
N ALA A 58 -21.40 15.72 19.93
CA ALA A 58 -21.31 14.62 20.89
C ALA A 58 -22.42 13.56 20.72
N GLY A 59 -23.40 13.76 19.84
CA GLY A 59 -24.53 12.85 19.66
C GLY A 59 -25.50 12.80 20.86
N LEU A 60 -25.56 13.89 21.62
CA LEU A 60 -26.39 14.07 22.82
C LEU A 60 -27.60 15.00 22.57
N ALA A 61 -27.96 15.27 21.31
CA ALA A 61 -29.23 15.93 21.00
C ALA A 61 -30.44 15.03 21.34
N PRO A 62 -31.63 15.60 21.64
CA PRO A 62 -32.84 14.81 21.74
C PRO A 62 -33.05 13.94 20.48
N GLY A 63 -33.23 12.63 20.70
CA GLY A 63 -33.36 11.64 19.62
C GLY A 63 -32.03 11.09 19.04
N GLN A 64 -30.87 11.53 19.53
CA GLN A 64 -29.58 10.91 19.24
C GLN A 64 -29.17 9.94 20.37
N THR A 65 -28.33 8.97 20.04
CA THR A 65 -27.88 7.90 20.95
C THR A 65 -26.34 7.80 20.98
N GLY A 66 -25.68 8.93 21.24
CA GLY A 66 -24.22 9.07 21.23
C GLY A 66 -23.64 9.41 19.85
N PRO A 67 -22.31 9.60 19.76
CA PRO A 67 -21.64 10.01 18.53
C PRO A 67 -21.86 9.04 17.36
N GLY A 68 -21.67 9.52 16.13
CA GLY A 68 -21.69 8.66 14.94
C GLY A 68 -20.58 7.59 14.97
N ASN A 69 -20.79 6.48 14.26
CA ASN A 69 -20.04 5.21 14.39
C ASN A 69 -18.49 5.28 14.37
N GLY A 70 -17.87 6.32 13.80
CA GLY A 70 -16.42 6.53 13.81
C GLY A 70 -15.87 7.19 15.09
N PHE A 71 -16.75 7.62 15.99
CA PHE A 71 -16.43 8.28 17.24
C PHE A 71 -17.11 7.58 18.43
N GLN A 72 -16.65 7.91 19.62
CA GLN A 72 -17.23 7.52 20.89
C GLN A 72 -16.99 8.62 21.93
N LEU A 73 -17.77 8.65 23.00
CA LEU A 73 -17.35 9.34 24.21
C LEU A 73 -16.46 8.39 25.02
N ASP A 74 -15.35 8.88 25.55
CA ASP A 74 -14.49 8.10 26.45
C ASP A 74 -15.10 7.99 27.86
N SER A 75 -14.41 7.33 28.79
CA SER A 75 -14.89 7.13 30.17
C SER A 75 -14.98 8.43 30.99
N VAL A 76 -14.59 9.58 30.42
CA VAL A 76 -14.70 10.93 30.98
C VAL A 76 -15.53 11.85 30.07
N GLU A 77 -16.40 11.25 29.25
CA GLU A 77 -17.37 11.91 28.35
C GLU A 77 -16.75 12.75 27.23
N ARG A 78 -15.44 12.59 26.94
CA ARG A 78 -14.77 13.34 25.87
C ARG A 78 -14.93 12.64 24.53
N LEU A 79 -15.23 13.41 23.48
CA LEU A 79 -15.29 12.90 22.11
C LEU A 79 -13.90 12.37 21.68
N SER A 80 -13.87 11.12 21.23
CA SER A 80 -12.66 10.39 20.83
C SER A 80 -12.95 9.50 19.61
N VAL A 81 -11.90 9.15 18.86
CA VAL A 81 -12.02 8.25 17.70
C VAL A 81 -12.32 6.83 18.20
N LYS A 82 -13.31 6.18 17.60
CA LYS A 82 -13.64 4.78 17.87
C LYS A 82 -12.82 3.88 16.95
N VAL A 83 -12.04 2.98 17.54
CA VAL A 83 -11.30 1.93 16.84
C VAL A 83 -11.77 0.56 17.31
N ASP A 84 -11.85 -0.41 16.41
CA ASP A 84 -12.13 -1.81 16.76
C ASP A 84 -10.87 -2.43 17.41
N SER A 85 -11.06 -3.19 18.49
CA SER A 85 -9.96 -3.79 19.27
C SER A 85 -9.16 -4.85 18.50
N ASN A 86 -9.70 -5.37 17.39
CA ASN A 86 -9.03 -6.30 16.49
C ASN A 86 -8.60 -5.63 15.17
N SER A 87 -8.64 -4.31 15.08
CA SER A 87 -8.18 -3.57 13.89
C SER A 87 -6.66 -3.36 13.85
N GLY A 88 -6.15 -2.96 12.67
CA GLY A 88 -4.78 -2.47 12.51
C GLY A 88 -4.57 -1.03 12.99
N LEU A 89 -5.43 -0.48 13.86
CA LEU A 89 -5.39 0.90 14.35
C LEU A 89 -5.49 0.94 15.88
N SER A 90 -4.93 1.98 16.49
CA SER A 90 -5.07 2.26 17.92
C SER A 90 -5.07 3.77 18.17
N VAL A 91 -5.91 4.21 19.11
CA VAL A 91 -5.83 5.55 19.70
C VAL A 91 -4.88 5.50 20.89
N THR A 92 -4.05 6.52 21.01
CA THR A 92 -3.06 6.72 22.08
C THR A 92 -3.08 8.18 22.54
N SER A 93 -2.32 8.52 23.59
CA SER A 93 -2.10 9.92 24.00
C SER A 93 -1.48 10.80 22.91
N SER A 94 -0.76 10.21 21.96
CA SER A 94 -0.17 10.91 20.79
C SER A 94 -1.10 10.93 19.56
N GLY A 95 -2.36 10.51 19.69
CA GLY A 95 -3.32 10.39 18.58
C GLY A 95 -3.44 8.97 18.03
N VAL A 96 -3.86 8.86 16.76
CA VAL A 96 -4.12 7.57 16.10
C VAL A 96 -2.84 7.02 15.46
N LYS A 97 -2.53 5.74 15.72
CA LYS A 97 -1.42 5.01 15.11
C LYS A 97 -1.91 3.77 14.36
N VAL A 98 -1.12 3.33 13.37
CA VAL A 98 -1.24 2.01 12.76
C VAL A 98 -0.51 0.99 13.62
N ILE A 99 -1.12 -0.18 13.82
CA ILE A 99 -0.51 -1.35 14.46
C ILE A 99 -0.26 -2.40 13.36
N PRO A 100 0.98 -2.56 12.86
CA PRO A 100 1.31 -3.68 11.99
C PRO A 100 1.28 -4.99 12.79
N LYS A 101 0.87 -6.09 12.13
CA LYS A 101 0.93 -7.43 12.72
C LYS A 101 2.38 -7.78 13.06
N ASN A 102 2.63 -8.33 14.26
CA ASN A 102 3.97 -8.80 14.63
C ASN A 102 4.48 -9.84 13.62
N SER A 103 5.74 -9.72 13.21
CA SER A 103 6.34 -10.48 12.10
C SER A 103 5.57 -10.42 10.76
N GLY A 104 4.73 -9.40 10.55
CA GLY A 104 4.01 -9.16 9.30
C GLY A 104 4.86 -8.52 8.19
N GLY A 105 4.23 -8.32 7.03
CA GLY A 105 4.84 -7.71 5.83
C GLY A 105 4.76 -6.18 5.76
N VAL A 106 4.41 -5.49 6.85
CA VAL A 106 4.30 -4.03 6.92
C VAL A 106 5.14 -3.51 8.08
N VAL A 107 5.88 -2.43 7.84
CA VAL A 107 6.63 -1.66 8.84
C VAL A 107 5.95 -0.31 9.03
N VAL A 108 5.96 0.19 10.26
CA VAL A 108 5.50 1.54 10.59
C VAL A 108 6.59 2.18 11.45
N ASP A 109 7.11 3.32 11.01
CA ASP A 109 8.18 4.07 11.68
C ASP A 109 7.97 5.59 11.55
N SER A 110 8.96 6.40 11.93
CA SER A 110 8.87 7.87 11.90
C SER A 110 8.84 8.46 10.48
N THR A 111 9.15 7.67 9.45
CA THR A 111 9.08 8.07 8.03
C THR A 111 7.75 7.71 7.37
N GLY A 112 6.97 6.81 7.98
CA GLY A 112 5.62 6.45 7.53
C GLY A 112 5.33 4.96 7.61
N ILE A 113 4.62 4.46 6.59
CA ILE A 113 4.21 3.06 6.46
C ILE A 113 4.89 2.49 5.20
N SER A 114 5.58 1.36 5.34
CA SER A 114 6.31 0.72 4.25
C SER A 114 6.11 -0.81 4.26
N VAL A 115 6.48 -1.46 3.16
CA VAL A 115 6.48 -2.93 3.07
C VAL A 115 7.77 -3.47 3.72
N LYS A 116 7.65 -4.56 4.49
CA LYS A 116 8.80 -5.33 4.94
C LYS A 116 9.17 -6.36 3.87
N PRO A 117 10.25 -6.19 3.09
CA PRO A 117 10.64 -7.16 2.08
C PRO A 117 11.03 -8.49 2.75
N GLY A 118 10.62 -9.60 2.11
CA GLY A 118 11.14 -10.93 2.40
C GLY A 118 12.42 -11.20 1.60
N ARG A 119 13.02 -12.38 1.80
CA ARG A 119 14.14 -12.87 0.97
C ARG A 119 13.75 -12.80 -0.52
N GLY A 120 14.66 -12.33 -1.36
CA GLY A 120 14.36 -12.13 -2.79
C GLY A 120 13.59 -10.88 -3.17
N MET A 121 13.22 -10.00 -2.23
CA MET A 121 12.52 -8.75 -2.53
C MET A 121 13.28 -7.54 -1.98
N GLU A 122 13.08 -6.38 -2.60
CA GLU A 122 13.54 -5.09 -2.11
C GLU A 122 12.47 -4.02 -2.31
N VAL A 123 12.56 -2.95 -1.50
CA VAL A 123 11.67 -1.77 -1.58
C VAL A 123 12.54 -0.58 -1.97
N THR A 124 12.19 0.09 -3.06
CA THR A 124 12.92 1.22 -3.62
C THR A 124 12.00 2.45 -3.77
N SER A 125 12.54 3.57 -4.26
CA SER A 125 11.75 4.75 -4.66
C SER A 125 10.65 4.44 -5.65
N ASP A 126 10.84 3.40 -6.47
CA ASP A 126 9.98 3.04 -7.59
C ASP A 126 8.93 1.98 -7.19
N GLY A 127 8.99 1.48 -5.95
CA GLY A 127 8.07 0.47 -5.40
C GLY A 127 8.77 -0.80 -4.91
N VAL A 128 8.02 -1.91 -4.91
CA VAL A 128 8.52 -3.24 -4.49
C VAL A 128 8.93 -4.05 -5.71
N ARG A 129 10.12 -4.64 -5.70
CA ARG A 129 10.62 -5.47 -6.81
C ARG A 129 11.33 -6.74 -6.33
N ILE A 130 11.50 -7.70 -7.24
CA ILE A 130 12.27 -8.93 -7.02
C ILE A 130 13.76 -8.64 -7.22
N THR A 131 14.60 -9.14 -6.31
CA THR A 131 16.06 -9.00 -6.37
C THR A 131 16.70 -10.09 -7.24
N ASN A 132 17.98 -9.87 -7.57
CA ASN A 132 18.78 -10.81 -8.36
C ASN A 132 18.99 -12.20 -7.71
N GLU A 133 18.62 -12.40 -6.45
CA GLU A 133 18.70 -13.69 -5.75
C GLU A 133 17.84 -14.78 -6.40
N PHE A 134 16.66 -14.41 -6.94
CA PHE A 134 15.78 -15.31 -7.71
C PHE A 134 15.62 -14.88 -9.17
N ALA A 135 16.14 -13.71 -9.58
CA ALA A 135 16.08 -13.30 -10.97
C ALA A 135 17.02 -14.16 -11.82
N PHE A 136 16.57 -14.52 -13.03
CA PHE A 136 17.39 -15.29 -13.94
C PHE A 136 18.58 -14.47 -14.44
N GLN A 137 19.79 -14.94 -14.09
CA GLN A 137 21.05 -14.30 -14.48
C GLN A 137 21.41 -14.64 -15.94
N LYS A 138 22.03 -13.67 -16.63
CA LYS A 138 22.51 -13.83 -18.01
C LYS A 138 23.48 -15.02 -18.10
N GLY A 139 23.17 -15.97 -18.98
CA GLY A 139 23.94 -17.20 -19.17
C GLY A 139 23.31 -18.45 -18.56
N MET A 140 22.23 -18.33 -17.78
CA MET A 140 21.40 -19.49 -17.44
C MET A 140 20.67 -20.03 -18.67
N ILE A 141 20.51 -21.36 -18.70
CA ILE A 141 19.87 -22.11 -19.77
C ILE A 141 18.66 -22.81 -19.16
N LEU A 142 17.47 -22.56 -19.70
CA LEU A 142 16.24 -23.25 -19.34
C LEU A 142 15.67 -23.97 -20.56
N MET A 143 14.98 -25.07 -20.31
CA MET A 143 14.16 -25.72 -21.33
C MET A 143 12.90 -24.86 -21.54
N PHE A 144 12.67 -24.44 -22.78
CA PHE A 144 11.51 -23.64 -23.17
C PHE A 144 10.69 -24.44 -24.19
N ALA A 145 9.37 -24.50 -23.99
CA ALA A 145 8.43 -25.15 -24.89
C ALA A 145 7.50 -24.08 -25.48
N GLY A 146 7.78 -23.69 -26.72
CA GLY A 146 7.08 -22.62 -27.44
C GLY A 146 7.83 -22.25 -28.71
N THR A 147 7.25 -21.38 -29.52
CA THR A 147 7.88 -20.81 -30.72
C THR A 147 8.86 -19.68 -30.35
N ALA A 148 9.75 -19.32 -31.28
CA ALA A 148 10.67 -18.20 -31.09
C ALA A 148 9.96 -16.85 -30.85
N ALA A 149 8.69 -16.71 -31.26
CA ALA A 149 7.89 -15.49 -31.07
C ALA A 149 7.24 -15.40 -29.67
N GLU A 150 7.10 -16.52 -28.95
CA GLU A 150 6.52 -16.59 -27.60
C GLU A 150 7.59 -16.46 -26.49
N MET A 151 8.86 -16.37 -26.88
CA MET A 151 10.00 -16.27 -25.97
C MET A 151 9.95 -14.95 -25.18
N PRO A 152 10.02 -14.97 -23.83
CA PRO A 152 9.88 -13.74 -23.04
C PRO A 152 11.02 -12.74 -23.29
N PRO A 153 10.76 -11.42 -23.15
CA PRO A 153 11.80 -10.40 -23.29
C PRO A 153 13.04 -10.68 -22.43
N GLY A 154 14.23 -10.51 -23.01
CA GLY A 154 15.51 -10.81 -22.36
C GLY A 154 16.02 -12.24 -22.54
N TRP A 155 15.21 -13.16 -23.06
CA TRP A 155 15.63 -14.51 -23.43
C TRP A 155 16.02 -14.62 -24.91
N ALA A 156 16.85 -15.61 -25.23
CA ALA A 156 17.29 -15.88 -26.59
C ALA A 156 17.70 -17.35 -26.76
N LEU A 157 17.52 -17.93 -27.95
CA LEU A 157 17.87 -19.33 -28.26
C LEU A 157 19.37 -19.61 -28.04
N CYS A 158 19.72 -20.83 -27.65
CA CYS A 158 21.13 -21.25 -27.61
C CYS A 158 21.59 -21.66 -29.02
N ASP A 159 21.83 -20.67 -29.89
CA ASP A 159 22.13 -20.82 -31.32
C ASP A 159 23.62 -20.63 -31.67
N GLY A 160 24.46 -20.24 -30.70
CA GLY A 160 25.87 -19.90 -30.91
C GLY A 160 26.17 -18.41 -31.14
N SER A 161 25.15 -17.58 -31.37
CA SER A 161 25.32 -16.16 -31.65
C SER A 161 25.38 -15.31 -30.37
N ASN A 162 26.02 -14.14 -30.44
CA ASN A 162 26.21 -13.22 -29.31
C ASN A 162 26.88 -13.87 -28.07
N GLY A 163 27.76 -14.86 -28.28
CA GLY A 163 28.51 -15.56 -27.23
C GLY A 163 27.70 -16.60 -26.43
N ARG A 164 26.46 -16.90 -26.83
CA ARG A 164 25.68 -18.03 -26.30
C ARG A 164 26.28 -19.36 -26.78
N PRO A 165 26.14 -20.48 -26.04
CA PRO A 165 26.45 -21.80 -26.59
C PRO A 165 25.48 -22.13 -27.74
N ASN A 166 25.93 -22.93 -28.71
CA ASN A 166 25.03 -23.56 -29.67
C ASN A 166 24.60 -24.94 -29.13
N LEU A 167 23.30 -25.09 -28.86
CA LEU A 167 22.63 -26.30 -28.39
C LEU A 167 21.54 -26.80 -29.37
N ILE A 168 21.43 -26.22 -30.57
CA ILE A 168 20.53 -26.73 -31.62
C ILE A 168 20.98 -28.15 -31.99
N ASP A 169 20.02 -29.08 -32.03
CA ASP A 169 20.20 -30.52 -32.29
C ASP A 169 21.27 -31.20 -31.42
N ARG A 170 21.46 -30.71 -30.18
CA ARG A 170 22.47 -31.21 -29.24
C ARG A 170 21.86 -31.54 -27.89
N PHE A 171 22.23 -32.69 -27.34
CA PHE A 171 21.95 -33.01 -25.95
C PHE A 171 22.97 -32.34 -25.02
N ILE A 172 22.48 -31.80 -23.90
CA ILE A 172 23.35 -31.28 -22.85
C ILE A 172 23.96 -32.48 -22.10
N LEU A 173 25.28 -32.59 -22.14
CA LEU A 173 26.04 -33.54 -21.33
C LEU A 173 26.62 -32.84 -20.10
N GLY A 174 26.41 -33.42 -18.92
CA GLY A 174 27.04 -32.95 -17.68
C GLY A 174 28.57 -33.03 -17.75
N SER A 175 29.24 -32.03 -17.17
CA SER A 175 30.70 -32.00 -17.03
C SER A 175 31.17 -32.73 -15.77
N THR A 176 32.48 -32.84 -15.61
CA THR A 176 33.10 -33.00 -14.29
C THR A 176 32.97 -31.68 -13.48
N PHE A 177 33.14 -31.75 -12.15
CA PHE A 177 32.99 -30.60 -11.26
C PHE A 177 34.08 -29.52 -11.39
N THR A 178 35.18 -29.81 -12.09
CA THR A 178 36.32 -28.89 -12.31
C THR A 178 36.15 -28.10 -13.61
N HIS A 179 35.60 -26.89 -13.51
CA HIS A 179 35.32 -26.04 -14.68
C HIS A 179 36.23 -24.82 -14.79
N SER A 180 36.87 -24.64 -15.95
CA SER A 180 37.03 -23.32 -16.55
C SER A 180 37.10 -23.43 -18.09
N LYS A 181 36.14 -22.80 -18.79
CA LYS A 181 36.12 -22.57 -20.25
C LYS A 181 35.99 -23.80 -21.19
N TYR A 182 35.12 -24.76 -20.83
CA TYR A 182 34.62 -25.90 -21.63
C TYR A 182 35.58 -27.08 -21.91
N SER A 183 35.04 -28.30 -21.81
CA SER A 183 35.25 -29.38 -22.81
C SER A 183 34.41 -30.62 -22.46
N ASN A 184 33.71 -31.18 -23.45
CA ASN A 184 33.45 -32.62 -23.51
C ASN A 184 33.33 -33.03 -24.99
N THR A 185 34.19 -33.92 -25.46
CA THR A 185 34.35 -34.26 -26.88
C THR A 185 33.73 -35.63 -27.22
N ALA A 186 32.63 -36.06 -26.56
CA ALA A 186 32.70 -37.03 -25.44
C ALA A 186 31.35 -37.66 -24.96
N GLN A 187 30.28 -37.80 -25.77
CA GLN A 187 28.96 -38.28 -25.28
C GLN A 187 28.70 -39.80 -25.35
N LEU A 188 29.35 -40.52 -24.43
CA LEU A 188 29.46 -41.97 -24.27
C LEU A 188 28.12 -42.82 -24.31
N ALA A 189 28.07 -43.95 -25.04
CA ALA A 189 26.95 -44.93 -25.15
C ALA A 189 27.32 -46.45 -25.01
N GLY A 190 26.57 -47.19 -24.19
CA GLY A 190 26.73 -48.63 -23.92
C GLY A 190 26.65 -48.99 -22.42
N SER A 191 26.85 -50.26 -22.04
CA SER A 191 26.47 -50.79 -20.71
C SER A 191 27.61 -50.82 -19.68
N GLY A 192 27.32 -50.37 -18.46
CA GLY A 192 28.31 -50.22 -17.39
C GLY A 192 29.47 -49.29 -17.80
N ASN A 193 30.70 -49.78 -17.69
CA ASN A 193 31.92 -49.07 -18.11
C ASN A 193 32.01 -48.85 -19.64
N THR A 194 31.12 -49.45 -20.42
CA THR A 194 31.28 -49.61 -21.88
C THR A 194 30.57 -48.50 -22.66
N LYS A 195 30.80 -47.22 -22.34
CA LYS A 195 30.12 -46.12 -23.04
C LYS A 195 31.00 -45.45 -24.15
N THR A 196 30.56 -45.41 -25.43
CA THR A 196 31.23 -44.80 -26.62
C THR A 196 30.32 -43.86 -27.44
N TYR A 197 30.85 -42.80 -28.07
CA TYR A 197 30.05 -41.86 -28.89
C TYR A 197 30.46 -41.94 -30.37
N ASN A 198 29.51 -41.74 -31.29
CA ASN A 198 29.78 -41.81 -32.73
C ASN A 198 29.58 -40.43 -33.39
N LYS A 199 30.68 -39.85 -33.88
CA LYS A 199 30.66 -38.63 -34.70
C LYS A 199 30.44 -39.00 -36.16
N GLN A 200 29.28 -38.68 -36.73
CA GLN A 200 29.17 -38.56 -38.19
C GLN A 200 29.90 -37.29 -38.64
N SER A 201 30.70 -37.39 -39.71
CA SER A 201 31.32 -36.26 -40.39
C SER A 201 30.85 -36.28 -41.84
N THR A 202 30.44 -35.12 -42.33
CA THR A 202 30.22 -34.83 -43.75
C THR A 202 31.41 -34.02 -44.25
#